data_AF-K1UCP8-F1
#
_entry.id   AF-K1UCP8-F1
#
_cell.length_a   1.000
_cell.length_b   1.000
_cell.length_c   1.000
_cell.angle_alpha   90.00
_cell.angle_beta   90.00
_cell.angle_gamma   90.00
#
_symmetry.space_group_name_H-M   'P 1'
#
loop_
_entity.id
_entity.type
_entity.pdbx_description
1 polymer ?
#
loop_
_entity_poly.entity_id
_entity_poly.type
_entity_poly.pdbx_seq_one_letter_code
_entity_poly.pdbx_strand_id
1 'polypeptide(L)'
;RLIGEVISIDDEFTTIQVYEVTTGMKIGEPVYTTGAPMCAVLGPGIISNIFDGIERPLMEIKRLSGAFINEGADVSPIDTNRFYDVTIEAKRGDMISGGMIYASCPETPLIRHYCMLSPLLSGKVVWTAENGRYRVNDIICRIKDSDGNIHELTLCQKWPIRQPRPVSERLMISRPLITG
;
A
#
# COMPACT_ATOMS: atom_id res chain seq x y z
N ARG A 1 -1.63 -10.71 17.37
CA ARG A 1 -1.14 -11.77 16.47
C ARG A 1 0.20 -11.30 15.95
N LEU A 2 1.26 -12.12 15.99
CA LEU A 2 2.59 -11.67 15.59
C LEU A 2 2.76 -11.77 14.07
N ILE A 3 3.41 -10.77 13.48
CA ILE A 3 3.70 -10.76 12.04
C ILE A 3 4.99 -11.52 11.77
N GLY A 4 4.97 -12.39 10.76
CA GLY A 4 6.15 -13.14 10.31
C GLY A 4 6.13 -13.42 8.80
N GLU A 5 7.29 -13.82 8.29
CA GLU A 5 7.52 -14.19 6.89
C GLU A 5 8.03 -15.63 6.80
N VAL A 6 7.46 -16.42 5.89
CA VAL A 6 7.97 -17.77 5.60
C VAL A 6 9.30 -17.65 4.88
N ILE A 7 10.35 -18.27 5.43
CA ILE A 7 11.71 -18.19 4.88
C ILE A 7 12.20 -19.52 4.29
N SER A 8 11.59 -20.65 4.67
CA SER A 8 11.91 -21.98 4.15
C SER A 8 10.71 -22.92 4.35
N ILE A 9 10.51 -23.82 3.39
CA ILE A 9 9.49 -24.87 3.41
C ILE A 9 10.18 -26.17 3.02
N ASP A 10 10.09 -27.16 3.89
CA ASP A 10 10.50 -28.54 3.64
C ASP A 10 9.27 -29.46 3.73
N ASP A 11 9.42 -30.75 3.40
CA ASP A 11 8.29 -31.71 3.35
C ASP A 11 7.58 -31.88 4.70
N GLU A 12 8.27 -31.65 5.81
CA GLU A 12 7.75 -31.81 7.17
C GLU A 12 7.49 -30.49 7.90
N PHE A 13 8.26 -29.43 7.61
CA PHE A 13 8.27 -28.21 8.40
C PHE A 13 8.26 -26.94 7.54
N THR A 14 7.61 -25.90 8.06
CA THR A 14 7.70 -24.53 7.55
C THR A 14 8.43 -23.66 8.56
N THR A 15 9.51 -23.03 8.13
CA THR A 15 10.29 -22.10 8.96
C THR A 15 9.81 -20.68 8.74
N ILE A 16 9.39 -20.02 9.81
CA ILE A 16 8.84 -18.65 9.79
C ILE A 16 9.74 -17.75 10.63
N GLN A 17 10.17 -16.65 10.03
CA GLN A 17 10.82 -15.55 10.75
C GLN A 17 9.76 -14.62 11.32
N VAL A 18 9.77 -14.38 12.63
CA VAL A 18 8.84 -13.45 13.30
C VAL A 18 9.54 -12.09 13.48
N TYR A 19 8.86 -10.99 13.15
CA TYR A 19 9.41 -9.63 13.22
C TYR A 19 9.17 -8.94 14.57
N GLU A 20 8.45 -9.59 15.46
CA GLU A 20 8.18 -9.15 16.82
C GLU A 20 8.81 -10.11 17.83
N VAL A 21 8.77 -9.76 19.11
CA VAL A 21 9.29 -10.59 20.19
C VAL A 21 8.45 -11.88 20.30
N THR A 22 9.12 -13.04 20.34
CA THR A 22 8.48 -14.36 20.43
C THR A 22 8.35 -14.89 21.86
N THR A 23 8.68 -14.04 22.85
CA THR A 23 8.61 -14.38 24.27
C THR A 23 7.17 -14.75 24.64
N GLY A 24 6.98 -15.94 25.20
CA GLY A 24 5.67 -16.40 25.67
C GLY A 24 4.87 -17.21 24.65
N MET A 25 5.34 -17.33 23.40
CA MET A 25 4.76 -18.25 22.41
C MET A 25 4.86 -19.70 22.90
N LYS A 26 3.80 -20.49 22.68
CA LYS A 26 3.74 -21.91 23.05
C LYS A 26 3.54 -22.81 21.84
N ILE A 27 3.97 -24.05 21.99
CA ILE A 27 3.68 -25.12 21.02
C ILE A 27 2.16 -25.29 20.91
N GLY A 28 1.66 -25.39 19.67
CA GLY A 28 0.24 -25.56 19.37
C GLY A 28 -0.52 -24.26 19.11
N GLU A 29 0.14 -23.10 19.17
CA GLU A 29 -0.48 -21.84 18.74
C GLU A 29 -0.78 -21.84 17.23
N PRO A 30 -1.94 -21.33 16.81
CA PRO A 30 -2.35 -21.35 15.41
C PRO A 30 -1.56 -20.34 14.57
N VAL A 31 -1.19 -20.76 13.36
CA VAL A 31 -0.55 -19.92 12.34
C VAL A 31 -1.53 -19.69 11.20
N TYR A 32 -1.65 -18.44 10.75
CA TYR A 32 -2.56 -18.03 9.68
C TYR A 32 -1.76 -17.48 8.50
N THR A 33 -2.04 -17.98 7.30
CA THR A 33 -1.41 -17.48 6.08
C THR A 33 -2.10 -16.20 5.62
N THR A 34 -1.32 -15.23 5.18
CA THR A 34 -1.82 -13.97 4.57
C THR A 34 -2.16 -14.11 3.09
N GLY A 35 -1.67 -15.18 2.43
CA GLY A 35 -1.85 -15.42 1.00
C GLY A 35 -1.03 -14.51 0.08
N ALA A 36 -0.22 -13.60 0.65
CA ALA A 36 0.61 -12.65 -0.07
C ALA A 36 1.94 -12.42 0.67
N PRO A 37 3.02 -12.09 -0.04
CA PRO A 37 4.28 -11.69 0.60
C PRO A 37 4.07 -10.42 1.44
N MET A 38 5.10 -10.07 2.23
CA MET A 38 5.11 -8.81 2.96
C MET A 38 5.04 -7.62 1.98
N CYS A 39 4.02 -6.79 2.16
CA CYS A 39 3.73 -5.65 1.30
C CYS A 39 3.66 -4.37 2.12
N ALA A 40 4.14 -3.27 1.53
CA ALA A 40 3.83 -1.92 2.00
C ALA A 40 2.53 -1.42 1.37
N VAL A 41 1.78 -0.60 2.10
CA VAL A 41 0.55 0.07 1.65
C VAL A 41 0.91 1.46 1.15
N LEU A 42 0.86 1.62 -0.17
CA LEU A 42 1.20 2.87 -0.86
C LEU A 42 -0.08 3.65 -1.17
N GLY A 43 -0.20 4.87 -0.65
CA GLY A 43 -1.33 5.77 -0.90
C GLY A 43 -1.16 7.10 -0.18
N PRO A 44 -2.15 8.01 -0.26
CA PRO A 44 -2.08 9.29 0.45
C PRO A 44 -2.19 9.06 1.97
N GLY A 45 -1.45 9.84 2.75
CA GLY A 45 -1.37 9.74 4.21
C GLY A 45 -0.02 9.25 4.76
N ILE A 46 0.93 8.92 3.88
CA ILE A 46 2.27 8.46 4.25
C ILE A 46 3.18 9.64 4.61
N ILE A 47 3.11 10.76 3.88
CA ILE A 47 4.07 11.87 4.00
C ILE A 47 4.05 12.50 5.40
N SER A 48 2.88 12.56 6.03
CA SER A 48 2.70 13.18 7.35
C SER A 48 2.86 12.21 8.52
N ASN A 49 3.25 10.96 8.27
CA ASN A 49 3.19 9.88 9.25
C ASN A 49 4.59 9.36 9.62
N ILE A 50 4.68 8.70 10.77
CA ILE A 50 5.92 8.08 11.27
C ILE A 50 5.63 6.60 11.48
N PHE A 51 6.46 5.75 10.88
CA PHE A 51 6.28 4.31 10.84
C PHE A 51 7.39 3.57 11.59
N ASP A 52 7.08 2.36 12.07
CA ASP A 52 8.11 1.39 12.47
C ASP A 52 8.61 0.56 11.28
N GLY A 53 9.45 -0.45 11.54
CA GLY A 53 10.07 -1.30 10.50
C GLY A 53 9.09 -2.17 9.70
N ILE A 54 7.83 -2.23 10.11
CA ILE A 54 6.78 -3.02 9.44
C ILE A 54 5.56 -2.17 9.04
N GLU A 55 5.79 -0.85 8.87
CA GLU A 55 4.79 0.12 8.41
C GLU A 55 3.62 0.37 9.37
N ARG A 56 3.79 0.15 10.68
CA ARG A 56 2.76 0.52 11.66
C ARG A 56 2.91 2.00 12.06
N PRO A 57 1.82 2.78 12.08
CA PRO A 57 1.87 4.21 12.38
C PRO A 57 2.07 4.45 13.88
N LEU A 58 3.24 4.96 14.26
CA LEU A 58 3.66 5.13 15.66
C LEU A 58 2.75 6.07 16.46
N MET A 59 2.24 7.12 15.81
CA MET A 59 1.34 8.08 16.46
C MET A 59 0.00 7.44 16.82
N GLU A 60 -0.51 6.56 15.96
CA GLU A 60 -1.76 5.84 16.19
C GLU A 60 -1.57 4.74 17.24
N ILE A 61 -0.45 4.00 17.17
CA ILE A 61 -0.09 3.04 18.23
C ILE A 61 -0.03 3.76 19.57
N LYS A 62 0.68 4.89 19.66
CA LYS A 62 0.77 5.69 20.89
C LYS A 62 -0.61 6.12 21.41
N ARG A 63 -1.54 6.46 20.53
CA ARG A 63 -2.93 6.82 20.89
C ARG A 63 -3.67 5.64 21.52
N LEU A 64 -3.43 4.43 21.05
CA LEU A 64 -4.11 3.21 21.50
C LEU A 64 -3.46 2.56 22.74
N SER A 65 -2.13 2.49 22.79
CA SER A 65 -1.37 1.74 23.81
C SER A 65 -0.53 2.62 24.74
N GLY A 66 -0.53 3.94 24.57
CA GLY A 66 0.22 4.86 25.41
C GLY A 66 1.71 4.89 25.06
N ALA A 67 2.58 4.91 26.08
CA ALA A 67 4.03 5.10 25.86
C ALA A 67 4.76 3.86 25.33
N PHE A 68 4.12 2.67 25.38
CA PHE A 68 4.71 1.40 24.96
C PHE A 68 3.99 0.84 23.72
N ILE A 69 4.72 0.10 22.91
CA ILE A 69 4.18 -0.60 21.74
C ILE A 69 3.79 -2.01 22.19
N ASN A 70 2.49 -2.31 22.20
CA ASN A 70 2.02 -3.66 22.51
C ASN A 70 2.28 -4.59 21.31
N GLU A 71 2.70 -5.82 21.60
CA GLU A 71 2.95 -6.86 20.60
C GLU A 71 1.66 -7.23 19.86
N GLY A 72 1.78 -7.41 18.54
CA GLY A 72 0.68 -7.86 17.69
C GLY A 72 -0.48 -6.88 17.54
N ALA A 73 -0.23 -5.58 17.74
CA ALA A 73 -1.16 -4.51 17.41
C ALA A 73 -1.38 -4.46 15.89
N ASP A 74 -2.62 -4.69 15.46
CA ASP A 74 -3.05 -4.63 14.07
C ASP A 74 -3.67 -3.26 13.81
N VAL A 75 -2.84 -2.34 13.27
CA VAL A 75 -3.24 -0.96 12.95
C VAL A 75 -2.98 -0.73 11.47
N SER A 76 -3.98 -0.20 10.76
CA SER A 76 -3.84 0.15 9.34
C SER A 76 -2.68 1.15 9.15
N PRO A 77 -1.76 0.91 8.18
CA PRO A 77 -0.66 1.83 7.89
C PRO A 77 -1.13 3.26 7.59
N ILE A 78 -2.20 3.38 6.82
CA ILE A 78 -2.81 4.66 6.46
C ILE A 78 -4.17 4.82 7.14
N ASP A 79 -4.54 6.06 7.47
CA ASP A 79 -5.84 6.36 8.07
C ASP A 79 -6.97 6.11 7.06
N THR A 80 -7.76 5.08 7.32
CA THR A 80 -8.86 4.65 6.46
C THR A 80 -10.13 5.49 6.59
N ASN A 81 -10.20 6.34 7.62
CA ASN A 81 -11.35 7.21 7.87
C ASN A 81 -11.14 8.64 7.37
N ARG A 82 -9.89 9.02 7.07
CA ARG A 82 -9.57 10.34 6.53
C ARG A 82 -10.11 10.52 5.11
N PHE A 83 -10.75 11.65 4.87
CA PHE A 83 -11.23 12.06 3.55
C PHE A 83 -10.18 12.92 2.84
N TYR A 84 -10.02 12.67 1.55
CA TYR A 84 -9.18 13.43 0.63
C TYR A 84 -10.06 14.07 -0.46
N ASP A 85 -9.73 15.30 -0.85
CA ASP A 85 -10.35 15.96 -2.00
C ASP A 85 -9.72 15.41 -3.29
N VAL A 86 -10.39 14.45 -3.92
CA VAL A 86 -9.89 13.71 -5.07
C VAL A 86 -10.37 14.32 -6.37
N THR A 87 -9.43 14.50 -7.28
CA THR A 87 -9.67 14.75 -8.70
C THR A 87 -9.47 13.46 -9.48
N ILE A 88 -10.49 13.02 -10.19
CA ILE A 88 -10.44 11.88 -11.09
C ILE A 88 -9.81 12.34 -12.41
N GLU A 89 -8.71 11.70 -12.79
CA GLU A 89 -7.92 12.07 -13.97
C GLU A 89 -8.25 11.17 -15.18
N ALA A 90 -8.60 9.91 -14.91
CA ALA A 90 -9.04 8.97 -15.94
C ALA A 90 -10.50 9.22 -16.36
N LYS A 91 -10.83 8.93 -17.61
CA LYS A 91 -12.19 9.01 -18.14
C LYS A 91 -12.69 7.65 -18.59
N ARG A 92 -14.00 7.45 -18.50
CA ARG A 92 -14.64 6.26 -19.04
C ARG A 92 -14.33 6.11 -20.53
N GLY A 93 -13.78 4.95 -20.90
CA GLY A 93 -13.36 4.66 -22.27
C GLY A 93 -11.85 4.72 -22.49
N ASP A 94 -11.09 5.36 -21.60
CA ASP A 94 -9.64 5.47 -21.72
C ASP A 94 -8.96 4.10 -21.61
N MET A 95 -7.88 3.91 -22.36
CA MET A 95 -6.97 2.78 -22.19
C MET A 95 -5.83 3.23 -21.28
N ILE A 96 -5.69 2.58 -20.12
CA ILE A 96 -4.65 2.89 -19.16
C ILE A 96 -3.77 1.66 -18.87
N SER A 97 -2.49 1.90 -18.62
CA SER A 97 -1.50 0.89 -18.30
C SER A 97 -0.75 1.23 -17.03
N GLY A 98 -0.01 0.25 -16.50
CA GLY A 98 0.80 0.39 -15.30
C GLY A 98 1.61 1.69 -15.25
N GLY A 99 1.54 2.39 -14.11
CA GLY A 99 2.20 3.69 -13.91
C GLY A 99 1.42 4.91 -14.41
N MET A 100 0.34 4.74 -15.19
CA MET A 100 -0.53 5.86 -15.57
C MET A 100 -1.40 6.33 -14.39
N ILE A 101 -1.65 7.64 -14.33
CA ILE A 101 -2.43 8.29 -13.27
C ILE A 101 -3.92 8.12 -13.57
N TYR A 102 -4.70 7.67 -12.59
CA TYR A 102 -6.17 7.63 -12.69
C TYR A 102 -6.86 8.60 -11.73
N ALA A 103 -6.17 9.04 -10.68
CA ALA A 103 -6.67 10.06 -9.77
C ALA A 103 -5.53 10.81 -9.08
N SER A 104 -5.85 11.95 -8.48
CA SER A 104 -4.91 12.73 -7.69
C SER A 104 -5.60 13.42 -6.52
N CYS A 105 -4.86 13.74 -5.47
CA CYS A 105 -5.36 14.51 -4.34
C CYS A 105 -4.25 15.33 -3.67
N PRO A 106 -4.55 16.47 -3.02
CA PRO A 106 -3.59 17.16 -2.18
C PRO A 106 -3.37 16.38 -0.88
N GLU A 107 -2.16 15.83 -0.68
CA GLU A 107 -1.83 15.12 0.55
C GLU A 107 -1.34 16.09 1.65
N THR A 108 -0.56 17.07 1.25
CA THR A 108 -0.15 18.22 2.06
C THR A 108 -0.40 19.51 1.28
N PRO A 109 -0.30 20.71 1.91
CA PRO A 109 -0.43 21.97 1.18
C PRO A 109 0.57 22.16 0.02
N LEU A 110 1.68 21.41 0.03
CA LEU A 110 2.75 21.50 -0.97
C LEU A 110 2.77 20.33 -1.94
N ILE A 111 2.33 19.14 -1.51
CA ILE A 111 2.47 17.90 -2.26
C ILE A 111 1.12 17.42 -2.77
N ARG A 112 1.03 17.32 -4.10
CA ARG A 112 -0.03 16.60 -4.80
C ARG A 112 0.37 15.13 -4.91
N HIS A 113 -0.48 14.25 -4.40
CA HIS A 113 -0.34 12.81 -4.51
C HIS A 113 -1.02 12.32 -5.79
N TYR A 114 -0.34 11.48 -6.56
CA TYR A 114 -0.88 10.86 -7.77
C TYR A 114 -1.15 9.37 -7.52
N CYS A 115 -2.41 8.99 -7.68
CA CYS A 115 -2.84 7.59 -7.65
C CYS A 115 -2.60 6.98 -9.03
N MET A 116 -1.62 6.09 -9.11
CA MET A 116 -1.18 5.45 -10.36
C MET A 116 -1.57 3.99 -10.41
N LEU A 117 -1.95 3.52 -11.60
CA LEU A 117 -2.33 2.13 -11.82
C LEU A 117 -1.14 1.21 -11.47
N SER A 118 -1.45 0.08 -10.82
CA SER A 118 -0.45 -0.94 -10.52
C SER A 118 0.33 -1.30 -11.80
N PRO A 119 1.66 -1.38 -11.75
CA PRO A 119 2.49 -1.74 -12.90
C PRO A 119 2.10 -3.07 -13.59
N LEU A 120 1.41 -3.94 -12.86
CA LEU A 120 1.01 -5.28 -13.31
C LEU A 120 -0.34 -5.30 -14.03
N LEU A 121 -1.03 -4.15 -14.10
CA LEU A 121 -2.37 -4.04 -14.67
C LEU A 121 -2.36 -3.17 -15.93
N SER A 122 -3.21 -3.54 -16.87
CA SER A 122 -3.60 -2.69 -17.99
C SER A 122 -5.05 -3.00 -18.36
N GLY A 123 -5.75 -2.02 -18.92
CA GLY A 123 -7.14 -2.23 -19.27
C GLY A 123 -7.87 -0.96 -19.69
N LYS A 124 -9.14 -1.15 -20.04
CA LYS A 124 -10.04 -0.07 -20.41
C LYS A 124 -10.83 0.41 -19.20
N VAL A 125 -10.88 1.71 -18.97
CA VAL A 125 -11.69 2.31 -17.91
C VAL A 125 -13.17 2.11 -18.23
N VAL A 126 -13.87 1.35 -17.38
CA VAL A 126 -15.30 1.05 -17.55
C VAL A 126 -16.20 1.94 -16.71
N TRP A 127 -15.67 2.47 -15.61
CA TRP A 127 -16.38 3.34 -14.69
C TRP A 127 -15.39 4.19 -13.89
N THR A 128 -15.81 5.41 -13.56
CA THR A 128 -15.08 6.33 -12.68
C THR A 128 -16.07 7.00 -11.73
N ALA A 129 -15.61 7.32 -10.53
CA ALA A 129 -16.34 8.20 -9.63
C ALA A 129 -16.35 9.64 -10.17
N GLU A 130 -17.13 10.52 -9.53
CA GLU A 130 -17.05 11.96 -9.77
C GLU A 130 -15.91 12.58 -8.92
N ASN A 131 -15.56 13.83 -9.20
CA ASN A 131 -14.64 14.57 -8.32
C ASN A 131 -15.32 14.83 -6.98
N GLY A 132 -14.59 14.65 -5.88
CA GLY A 132 -15.21 14.78 -4.56
C GLY A 132 -14.34 14.27 -3.41
N ARG A 133 -14.98 14.01 -2.27
CA ARG A 133 -14.30 13.57 -1.05
C ARG A 133 -14.40 12.07 -0.90
N TYR A 134 -13.25 11.41 -0.84
CA TYR A 134 -13.15 9.95 -0.73
C TYR A 134 -12.15 9.54 0.34
N ARG A 135 -12.39 8.38 0.95
CA ARG A 135 -11.43 7.69 1.81
C ARG A 135 -10.50 6.84 0.97
N VAL A 136 -9.39 6.42 1.57
CA VAL A 136 -8.32 5.68 0.88
C VAL A 136 -8.78 4.35 0.27
N ASN A 137 -9.81 3.72 0.85
CA ASN A 137 -10.36 2.44 0.41
C ASN A 137 -11.66 2.58 -0.42
N ASP A 138 -12.17 3.80 -0.61
CA ASP A 138 -13.34 3.98 -1.46
C ASP A 138 -12.95 3.72 -2.92
N ILE A 139 -13.82 3.02 -3.66
CA ILE A 139 -13.59 2.67 -5.06
C ILE A 139 -13.84 3.91 -5.91
N ILE A 140 -12.81 4.35 -6.64
CA ILE A 140 -12.87 5.59 -7.45
C ILE A 140 -12.74 5.35 -8.95
N CYS A 141 -12.26 4.18 -9.35
CA CYS A 141 -12.16 3.79 -10.75
C CYS A 141 -12.30 2.28 -10.90
N ARG A 142 -12.82 1.83 -12.04
CA ARG A 142 -12.84 0.42 -12.43
C ARG A 142 -12.30 0.27 -13.84
N ILE A 143 -11.42 -0.71 -14.02
CA ILE A 143 -10.90 -1.09 -15.33
C ILE A 143 -11.29 -2.51 -15.69
N LYS A 144 -11.43 -2.78 -16.99
CA LYS A 144 -11.57 -4.12 -17.55
C LYS A 144 -10.27 -4.49 -18.24
N ASP A 145 -9.65 -5.59 -17.81
CA ASP A 145 -8.43 -6.11 -18.43
C ASP A 145 -8.73 -6.83 -19.77
N SER A 146 -7.68 -7.37 -20.41
CA SER A 146 -7.80 -8.13 -21.66
C SER A 146 -8.59 -9.43 -21.50
N ASP A 147 -8.53 -10.04 -20.32
CA ASP A 147 -9.16 -11.33 -20.02
C ASP A 147 -10.64 -11.15 -19.62
N GLY A 148 -11.06 -9.90 -19.46
CA GLY A 148 -12.42 -9.50 -19.18
C GLY A 148 -12.74 -9.31 -17.70
N ASN A 149 -11.76 -9.42 -16.81
CA ASN A 149 -11.93 -9.20 -15.38
C ASN A 149 -12.04 -7.70 -15.06
N ILE A 150 -12.87 -7.39 -14.07
CA ILE A 150 -13.02 -6.03 -13.56
C ILE A 150 -12.12 -5.86 -12.34
N HIS A 151 -11.23 -4.87 -12.40
CA HIS A 151 -10.38 -4.48 -11.28
C HIS A 151 -10.88 -3.17 -10.69
N GLU A 152 -11.08 -3.16 -9.37
CA GLU A 152 -11.48 -1.98 -8.62
C GLU A 152 -10.23 -1.24 -8.12
N LEU A 153 -10.20 0.07 -8.34
CA LEU A 153 -9.09 0.93 -7.98
C LEU A 153 -9.54 1.91 -6.89
N THR A 154 -8.76 1.99 -5.82
CA THR A 154 -8.95 2.89 -4.67
C THR A 154 -7.87 3.98 -4.69
N LEU A 155 -7.58 4.67 -3.57
CA LEU A 155 -6.44 5.60 -3.51
C LEU A 155 -5.15 4.93 -3.05
N CYS A 156 -5.22 3.65 -2.66
CA CYS A 156 -4.09 2.91 -2.12
C CYS A 156 -3.85 1.59 -2.86
N GLN A 157 -2.62 1.10 -2.84
CA GLN A 157 -2.24 -0.19 -3.39
C GLN A 157 -1.23 -0.88 -2.47
N LYS A 158 -1.21 -2.21 -2.50
CA LYS A 158 -0.18 -2.99 -1.81
C LYS A 158 0.95 -3.32 -2.78
N TRP A 159 2.19 -3.19 -2.34
CA TRP A 159 3.36 -3.53 -3.14
C TRP A 159 4.36 -4.37 -2.35
N PRO A 160 4.84 -5.51 -2.89
CA PRO A 160 5.82 -6.36 -2.19
C PRO A 160 7.13 -5.63 -1.90
N ILE A 161 7.59 -5.65 -0.65
CA ILE A 161 8.79 -4.88 -0.24
C ILE A 161 10.09 -5.40 -0.85
N ARG A 162 10.13 -6.70 -1.21
CA ARG A 162 11.28 -7.36 -1.84
C ARG A 162 11.30 -7.18 -3.37
N GLN A 163 10.25 -6.59 -3.95
CA GLN A 163 10.19 -6.34 -5.39
C GLN A 163 10.40 -4.84 -5.65
N PRO A 164 11.48 -4.43 -6.33
CA PRO A 164 11.65 -3.03 -6.69
C PRO A 164 10.52 -2.60 -7.65
N ARG A 165 10.06 -1.35 -7.52
CA ARG A 165 9.06 -0.82 -8.47
C ARG A 165 9.68 -0.76 -9.88
N PRO A 166 8.97 -1.24 -10.91
CA PRO A 166 9.47 -1.18 -12.28
C PRO A 166 9.53 0.26 -12.78
N VAL A 167 10.45 0.51 -13.71
CA VAL A 167 10.67 1.80 -14.37
C VAL A 167 10.80 1.58 -15.88
N SER A 168 10.41 2.57 -16.68
CA SER A 168 10.49 2.48 -18.14
C SER A 168 11.93 2.42 -18.65
N GLU A 169 12.81 3.26 -18.08
CA GLU A 169 14.22 3.34 -18.46
C GLU A 169 15.07 3.86 -17.30
N ARG A 170 16.37 3.58 -17.34
CA ARG A 170 17.36 4.15 -16.41
C ARG A 170 18.11 5.27 -17.12
N LEU A 171 17.95 6.50 -16.62
CA LEU A 171 18.61 7.68 -17.16
C LEU A 171 19.95 7.94 -16.46
N MET A 172 20.90 8.51 -17.19
CA MET A 172 22.14 9.02 -16.60
C MET A 172 21.87 10.27 -15.76
N ILE A 173 22.50 10.36 -14.59
CA ILE A 173 22.37 11.50 -13.68
C ILE A 173 23.13 12.68 -14.27
N SER A 174 22.42 13.75 -14.63
CA SER A 174 22.99 14.97 -15.22
C SER A 174 22.91 16.19 -14.30
N ARG A 175 22.13 16.13 -13.23
CA ARG A 175 21.91 17.24 -12.29
C ARG A 175 22.42 16.85 -10.91
N PRO A 176 23.31 17.66 -10.29
CA PRO A 176 23.74 17.41 -8.93
C PRO A 176 22.59 17.66 -7.94
N LEU A 177 22.59 16.92 -6.83
CA LEU A 177 21.75 17.20 -5.68
C LEU A 177 22.43 18.28 -4.82
N ILE A 178 21.79 19.44 -4.67
CA ILE A 178 22.31 20.54 -3.86
C ILE A 178 22.05 20.21 -2.39
N THR A 179 23.11 20.03 -1.61
CA THR A 179 23.03 19.66 -0.19
C THR A 179 23.09 20.85 0.78
N GLY A 180 23.40 22.05 0.26
CA GLY A 180 23.65 23.26 1.04
C GLY A 180 24.75 24.10 0.39
#